data_AF-A0A524FRG4-F1
#
_entry.id   AF-A0A524FRG4-F1
#
_cell.length_a   1.000
_cell.length_b   1.000
_cell.length_c   1.000
_cell.angle_alpha   90.00
_cell.angle_beta   90.00
_cell.angle_gamma   90.00
#
_symmetry.space_group_name_H-M   'P 1'
#
loop_
_entity.id
_entity.type
_entity.pdbx_description
1 polymer ?
#
loop_
_entity_poly.entity_id
_entity_poly.type
_entity_poly.pdbx_seq_one_letter_code
_entity_poly.pdbx_strand_id
1 'polypeptide(L)'
;MQFEWIFALFTAQILLLLVLFIVIYFIIQGFFLGIGLGFVNGKNRNIGSTMVTALLMTLVIWIPCLGCILAWYFIKSRHDVGWIDALIAWILGAIVALVVVIAIAFAFGMGGALMGILTGLIPMGP
;
A
#
# COMPACT_ATOMS: atom_id res chain seq x y z
N MET A 1 16.38 36.10 4.78
CA MET A 1 15.04 36.57 5.19
C MET A 1 13.98 36.50 4.08
N GLN A 2 14.09 37.17 2.92
CA GLN A 2 13.00 37.16 1.90
C GLN A 2 12.75 35.79 1.23
N PHE A 3 13.71 34.86 1.21
CA PHE A 3 13.49 33.52 0.63
C PHE A 3 13.19 32.44 1.68
N GLU A 4 13.41 32.70 2.97
CA GLU A 4 13.23 31.70 4.03
C GLU A 4 11.76 31.32 4.23
N TRP A 5 10.82 32.27 4.10
CA TRP A 5 9.40 31.97 4.19
C TRP A 5 8.89 31.16 2.98
N ILE A 6 9.49 31.36 1.79
CA ILE A 6 9.19 30.56 0.59
C ILE A 6 9.68 29.12 0.79
N PHE A 7 10.91 28.94 1.28
CA PHE A 7 11.44 27.61 1.59
C PHE A 7 10.67 26.92 2.72
N ALA A 8 10.21 27.67 3.73
CA ALA A 8 9.39 27.14 4.81
C ALA A 8 8.01 26.67 4.31
N LEU A 9 7.33 27.46 3.48
CA LEU A 9 6.06 27.06 2.86
C LEU A 9 6.24 25.82 1.98
N PHE A 10 7.26 25.81 1.12
CA PHE A 10 7.54 24.66 0.24
C PHE A 10 7.83 23.38 1.05
N THR A 11 8.63 23.50 2.11
CA THR A 11 8.91 22.39 3.02
C THR A 11 7.64 21.90 3.72
N ALA A 12 6.80 22.82 4.20
CA ALA A 12 5.53 22.48 4.83
C ALA A 12 4.56 21.78 3.85
N GLN A 13 4.49 22.22 2.60
CA GLN A 13 3.70 21.57 1.56
C GLN A 13 4.19 20.14 1.27
N ILE A 14 5.50 19.93 1.12
CA ILE A 14 6.08 18.60 0.90
C ILE A 14 5.77 17.69 2.08
N LEU A 15 5.93 18.19 3.30
CA LEU A 15 5.69 17.42 4.53
C LEU A 15 4.21 17.05 4.66
N LEU A 16 3.29 17.98 4.34
CA LEU A 16 1.85 17.72 4.29
C LEU A 16 1.50 16.64 3.25
N LEU A 17 2.04 16.74 2.03
CA LEU A 17 1.81 15.76 0.97
C LEU A 17 2.33 14.37 1.37
N LEU A 18 3.49 14.31 2.03
CA LEU A 18 4.08 13.07 2.51
C LEU A 18 3.22 12.44 3.62
N VAL A 19 2.76 13.23 4.59
CA VAL A 19 1.83 12.76 5.64
C VAL A 19 0.52 12.26 5.01
N LEU A 20 -0.04 13.01 4.07
CA LEU A 20 -1.27 12.61 3.36
C LEU A 20 -1.07 11.27 2.63
N PHE A 21 0.06 11.11 1.93
CA PHE A 21 0.41 9.87 1.26
C PHE A 21 0.47 8.69 2.24
N ILE A 22 1.13 8.87 3.39
CA ILE A 22 1.21 7.83 4.44
C ILE A 22 -0.18 7.46 4.95
N VAL A 23 -1.04 8.44 5.26
CA VAL A 23 -2.39 8.20 5.79
C VAL A 23 -3.26 7.48 4.76
N ILE A 24 -3.24 7.91 3.50
CA ILE A 24 -4.01 7.27 2.42
C ILE A 24 -3.52 5.85 2.19
N TYR A 25 -2.20 5.65 2.08
CA TYR A 25 -1.60 4.33 1.91
C TYR A 25 -1.97 3.39 3.06
N PHE A 26 -1.95 3.87 4.30
CA PHE A 26 -2.34 3.12 5.48
C PHE A 26 -3.79 2.64 5.43
N ILE A 27 -4.72 3.55 5.09
CA ILE A 27 -6.15 3.23 4.99
C ILE A 27 -6.40 2.21 3.87
N ILE A 28 -5.79 2.43 2.71
CA ILE A 28 -5.81 1.53 1.55
C ILE A 28 -5.32 0.15 1.96
N GLN A 29 -4.15 0.06 2.60
CA GLN A 29 -3.54 -1.20 2.99
C GLN A 29 -4.41 -1.97 3.98
N GLY A 30 -4.95 -1.32 5.02
CA GLY A 30 -5.82 -1.98 6.00
C GLY A 30 -7.13 -2.49 5.40
N PHE A 31 -7.68 -1.77 4.41
CA PHE A 31 -8.89 -2.19 3.70
C PHE A 31 -8.62 -3.37 2.75
N PHE A 32 -7.59 -3.27 1.91
CA PHE A 32 -7.25 -4.31 0.95
C PHE A 32 -6.70 -5.59 1.60
N LEU A 33 -5.99 -5.46 2.73
CA LEU A 33 -5.61 -6.63 3.53
C LEU A 33 -6.86 -7.37 4.04
N GLY A 34 -7.89 -6.65 4.47
CA GLY A 34 -9.16 -7.26 4.87
C GLY A 34 -9.85 -8.04 3.75
N ILE A 35 -9.79 -7.50 2.52
CA ILE A 35 -10.27 -8.20 1.31
C ILE A 35 -9.42 -9.46 1.04
N GLY A 36 -8.09 -9.33 1.05
CA GLY A 36 -7.18 -10.46 0.84
C GLY A 36 -7.36 -11.58 1.86
N LEU A 37 -7.60 -11.23 3.13
CA LEU A 37 -7.92 -12.18 4.20
C LEU A 37 -9.24 -12.91 3.97
N GLY A 38 -10.21 -12.28 3.29
CA GLY A 38 -11.47 -12.91 2.91
C GLY A 38 -11.27 -14.12 1.98
N PHE A 39 -10.29 -14.05 1.08
CA PHE A 39 -9.99 -15.15 0.15
C PHE A 39 -9.32 -16.35 0.80
N VAL A 40 -8.63 -16.14 1.93
CA VAL A 40 -7.92 -17.20 2.66
C VAL A 40 -8.65 -17.63 3.94
N ASN A 41 -9.94 -17.27 4.08
CA ASN A 41 -10.77 -17.56 5.26
C ASN A 41 -10.14 -17.10 6.60
N GLY A 42 -9.44 -15.97 6.60
CA GLY A 42 -8.81 -15.43 7.81
C GLY A 42 -9.84 -14.99 8.86
N LYS A 43 -9.55 -15.29 10.13
CA LYS A 43 -10.34 -14.84 11.27
C LYS A 43 -10.06 -13.37 11.58
N ASN A 44 -10.92 -12.76 12.39
CA ASN A 44 -10.76 -11.37 12.85
C ASN A 44 -10.59 -10.36 11.71
N ARG A 45 -11.38 -10.50 10.64
CA ARG A 45 -11.36 -9.64 9.44
C ARG A 45 -12.07 -8.29 9.58
N ASN A 46 -12.33 -7.86 10.81
CA ASN A 46 -12.95 -6.56 11.07
C ASN A 46 -11.98 -5.44 10.66
N ILE A 47 -12.49 -4.33 10.11
CA ILE A 47 -11.68 -3.19 9.65
C ILE A 47 -10.70 -2.72 10.74
N GLY A 48 -11.14 -2.65 12.00
CA GLY A 48 -10.25 -2.28 13.10
C GLY A 48 -9.09 -3.26 13.30
N SER A 49 -9.33 -4.56 13.14
CA SER A 49 -8.27 -5.58 13.27
C SER A 49 -7.28 -5.50 12.11
N THR A 50 -7.78 -5.37 10.88
CA THR A 50 -6.95 -5.31 9.66
C THR A 50 -6.15 -4.02 9.58
N MET A 51 -6.68 -2.90 10.10
CA MET A 51 -5.96 -1.63 10.24
C MET A 51 -4.80 -1.74 11.24
N VAL A 52 -5.00 -2.38 12.40
CA VAL A 52 -3.89 -2.57 13.34
C VAL A 52 -2.86 -3.54 12.77
N THR A 53 -3.28 -4.57 12.03
CA THR A 53 -2.33 -5.44 11.31
C THR A 53 -1.54 -4.66 10.27
N ALA A 54 -2.18 -3.79 9.48
CA ALA A 54 -1.49 -2.90 8.55
C ALA A 54 -0.48 -1.99 9.26
N LEU A 55 -0.81 -1.48 10.45
CA LEU A 55 0.08 -0.64 11.26
C LEU A 55 1.35 -1.40 11.66
N LEU A 56 1.17 -2.61 12.19
CA LEU A 56 2.27 -3.46 12.58
C LEU A 56 3.16 -3.83 11.39
N MET A 57 2.56 -4.08 10.22
CA MET A 57 3.30 -4.34 8.99
C MET A 57 4.10 -3.11 8.53
N THR A 58 3.50 -1.91 8.52
CA THR A 58 4.19 -0.67 8.13
C THR A 58 5.39 -0.39 9.03
N LEU A 59 5.30 -0.71 10.33
CA LEU A 59 6.41 -0.56 11.28
C LEU A 59 7.59 -1.50 11.04
N VAL A 60 7.42 -2.60 10.30
CA VAL A 60 8.50 -3.59 10.07
C VAL A 60 8.94 -3.68 8.61
N ILE A 61 8.16 -3.19 7.66
CA ILE A 61 8.40 -3.39 6.22
C ILE A 61 9.64 -2.67 5.68
N TRP A 62 10.19 -1.71 6.43
CA TRP A 62 11.42 -1.00 6.06
C TRP A 62 12.69 -1.85 6.22
N ILE A 63 12.61 -3.00 6.91
CA ILE A 63 13.73 -3.94 7.03
C ILE A 63 13.72 -4.88 5.80
N PRO A 64 14.75 -4.90 4.95
CA PRO A 64 14.79 -5.76 3.77
C PRO A 64 14.64 -7.24 4.14
N CYS A 65 13.80 -7.97 3.39
CA CYS A 65 13.50 -9.41 3.54
C CYS A 65 12.89 -9.83 4.89
N LEU A 66 13.49 -9.45 6.02
CA LEU A 66 12.97 -9.68 7.37
C LEU A 66 11.64 -8.97 7.61
N GLY A 67 11.48 -7.76 7.07
CA GLY A 67 10.23 -7.01 7.17
C GLY A 67 9.05 -7.73 6.52
N CYS A 68 9.29 -8.43 5.41
CA CYS A 68 8.27 -9.26 4.76
C CYS A 68 7.87 -10.45 5.62
N ILE A 69 8.85 -11.16 6.19
CA ILE A 69 8.59 -12.31 7.06
C ILE A 69 7.85 -11.89 8.33
N LEU A 70 8.24 -10.77 8.93
CA LEU A 70 7.57 -10.19 10.10
C LEU A 70 6.15 -9.71 9.77
N ALA A 71 5.96 -9.11 8.60
CA ALA A 71 4.64 -8.73 8.11
C ALA A 71 3.73 -9.97 7.98
N TRP A 72 4.22 -11.07 7.40
CA TRP A 72 3.47 -12.33 7.32
C TRP A 72 3.22 -12.93 8.70
N TYR A 73 4.17 -12.81 9.63
CA TYR A 73 3.98 -13.24 11.01
C TYR A 73 2.84 -12.49 11.70
N PHE A 74 2.72 -11.17 11.52
CA PHE A 74 1.60 -10.40 12.06
C PHE A 74 0.26 -10.78 11.43
N ILE A 75 0.23 -11.01 10.12
CA ILE A 75 -0.97 -11.48 9.44
C ILE A 75 -1.39 -12.84 10.01
N LYS A 76 -0.46 -13.80 10.06
CA LYS A 76 -0.66 -15.16 10.59
C LYS A 76 -1.16 -15.13 12.03
N SER A 77 -0.45 -14.44 12.91
CA SER A 77 -0.72 -14.45 14.36
C SER A 77 -2.04 -13.76 14.72
N ARG A 78 -2.43 -12.71 13.98
CA ARG A 78 -3.66 -11.95 14.29
C ARG A 78 -4.91 -12.49 13.60
N HIS A 79 -4.75 -13.07 12.43
CA HIS A 79 -5.86 -13.56 11.62
C HIS A 79 -5.98 -15.09 11.60
N ASP A 80 -5.16 -15.80 12.37
CA ASP A 80 -5.22 -17.26 12.54
C ASP A 80 -5.19 -18.00 11.20
N VAL A 81 -4.23 -17.62 10.35
CA VAL A 81 -4.03 -18.17 9.00
C VAL A 81 -2.69 -18.90 8.88
N GLY A 82 -2.59 -19.83 7.94
CA GLY A 82 -1.32 -20.49 7.60
C GLY A 82 -0.26 -19.51 7.11
N TRP A 83 1.01 -19.92 7.08
CA TRP A 83 2.09 -19.10 6.50
C TRP A 83 1.88 -18.83 5.00
N ILE A 84 1.41 -19.84 4.28
CA ILE A 84 1.09 -19.73 2.84
C ILE A 84 -0.11 -18.82 2.64
N ASP A 85 -1.13 -18.96 3.47
CA ASP A 85 -2.33 -18.11 3.42
C ASP A 85 -2.01 -16.64 3.76
N ALA A 86 -1.10 -16.40 4.70
CA ALA A 86 -0.62 -15.05 5.01
C ALA A 86 0.12 -14.42 3.82
N LEU A 87 0.95 -15.21 3.11
CA LEU A 87 1.61 -14.79 1.88
C LEU A 87 0.57 -14.47 0.79
N ILE A 88 -0.41 -15.35 0.59
CA ILE A 88 -1.47 -15.16 -0.41
C ILE A 88 -2.29 -13.91 -0.08
N ALA A 89 -2.70 -13.71 1.17
CA ALA A 89 -3.44 -12.52 1.59
C ALA A 89 -2.64 -11.24 1.37
N TRP A 90 -1.33 -11.27 1.63
CA TRP A 90 -0.43 -10.13 1.40
C TRP A 90 -0.29 -9.80 -0.09
N ILE A 91 -0.07 -10.82 -0.93
CA ILE A 91 0.02 -10.67 -2.39
C ILE A 91 -1.32 -10.20 -2.98
N LEU A 92 -2.44 -10.79 -2.56
CA LEU A 92 -3.78 -10.37 -2.99
C LEU A 92 -4.05 -8.93 -2.61
N GLY A 93 -3.70 -8.51 -1.38
CA GLY A 93 -3.81 -7.12 -0.95
C GLY A 93 -3.04 -6.18 -1.87
N ALA A 94 -1.81 -6.54 -2.26
CA ALA A 94 -1.01 -5.76 -3.19
C ALA A 94 -1.60 -5.72 -4.61
N ILE A 95 -2.08 -6.86 -5.13
CA ILE A 95 -2.71 -6.94 -6.46
C ILE A 95 -3.97 -6.09 -6.50
N VAL A 96 -4.86 -6.20 -5.51
CA VAL A 96 -6.10 -5.43 -5.48
C VAL A 96 -5.80 -3.93 -5.36
N ALA A 97 -4.83 -3.54 -4.53
CA ALA A 97 -4.39 -2.15 -4.45
C ALA A 97 -3.87 -1.64 -5.80
N LEU A 98 -3.06 -2.43 -6.52
CA LEU A 98 -2.57 -2.07 -7.85
C LEU A 98 -3.72 -1.89 -8.85
N VAL A 99 -4.67 -2.82 -8.90
CA VAL A 99 -5.85 -2.74 -9.78
C VAL A 99 -6.66 -1.48 -9.49
N VAL A 100 -6.85 -1.14 -8.22
CA VAL A 100 -7.59 0.07 -7.81
C VAL A 100 -6.85 1.35 -8.21
N VAL A 101 -5.53 1.40 -8.04
CA VAL A 101 -4.72 2.55 -8.50
C VAL A 101 -4.84 2.72 -10.02
N ILE A 102 -4.76 1.63 -10.78
CA ILE A 102 -4.96 1.66 -12.23
C ILE A 102 -6.36 2.17 -12.58
N ALA A 103 -7.41 1.64 -11.93
CA ALA A 103 -8.80 2.05 -12.18
C ALA A 103 -9.03 3.54 -11.88
N ILE A 104 -8.48 4.04 -10.77
CA ILE A 104 -8.52 5.47 -10.43
C ILE A 104 -7.77 6.29 -11.49
N ALA A 105 -6.56 5.89 -11.89
CA ALA A 105 -5.80 6.60 -12.92
C ALA A 105 -6.57 6.72 -14.25
N PHE A 106 -7.27 5.66 -14.66
CA PHE A 106 -8.13 5.71 -15.84
C PHE A 106 -9.37 6.61 -15.64
N ALA A 107 -10.02 6.55 -14.47
CA ALA A 107 -11.20 7.37 -14.16
C ALA A 107 -10.91 8.88 -14.16
N PHE A 108 -9.71 9.28 -13.75
CA PHE A 108 -9.26 10.68 -13.74
C PHE A 108 -8.67 11.16 -15.07
N GLY A 109 -8.82 10.38 -16.15
CA GLY A 109 -8.30 10.75 -17.48
C GLY A 109 -6.77 10.70 -17.59
N MET A 110 -6.08 10.20 -16.57
CA MET A 110 -4.63 10.00 -16.53
C MET A 110 -4.18 8.69 -17.20
N GLY A 111 -5.07 7.98 -17.89
CA GLY A 111 -4.76 6.74 -18.62
C GLY A 111 -3.59 6.91 -19.62
N GLY A 112 -3.46 8.10 -20.23
CA GLY A 112 -2.34 8.40 -21.12
C GLY A 112 -0.98 8.50 -20.43
N ALA A 113 -0.92 9.06 -19.21
CA ALA A 113 0.31 9.14 -18.43
C ALA A 113 0.74 7.77 -17.88
N LEU A 114 -0.23 6.94 -17.46
CA LEU A 114 0.01 5.58 -17.01
C LEU A 114 0.53 4.69 -18.15
N MET A 115 -0.11 4.75 -19.32
CA MET A 115 0.36 4.04 -20.51
C MET A 115 1.75 4.50 -20.93
N GLY A 116 2.04 5.80 -20.89
CA GLY A 116 3.37 6.34 -21.18
C GLY A 116 4.48 5.79 -20.26
N ILE A 117 4.19 5.59 -18.98
CA ILE A 117 5.14 4.97 -18.03
C ILE A 117 5.29 3.47 -18.34
N LEU A 118 4.19 2.75 -18.57
CA LEU A 118 4.21 1.32 -18.85
C LEU A 118 4.92 0.98 -20.18
N THR A 119 4.69 1.77 -21.23
CA THR A 119 5.34 1.63 -22.55
C THR A 119 6.73 2.28 -22.61
N GLY A 120 7.07 3.13 -21.63
CA GLY A 120 8.44 3.63 -21.46
C GLY A 120 9.36 2.62 -20.75
N LEU A 121 8.78 1.75 -19.92
CA LEU A 121 9.50 0.66 -19.23
C LEU A 121 9.62 -0.61 -20.09
N ILE A 122 8.68 -0.83 -21.01
CA ILE A 122 8.73 -1.92 -21.99
C ILE A 122 8.99 -1.29 -23.35
N PRO A 123 10.22 -1.38 -23.92
CA PRO A 123 10.46 -0.91 -25.28
C PRO A 123 9.51 -1.68 -26.20
N MET A 124 8.46 -1.01 -26.67
CA MET A 124 7.62 -1.56 -27.72
C MET A 124 8.52 -1.60 -28.95
N GLY A 125 8.84 -2.82 -29.40
CA GLY A 125 9.65 -3.06 -30.59
C GLY A 125 9.07 -2.34 -31.82
N PRO A 126 9.88 -2.20 -32.88
CA PRO A 126 9.56 -1.36 -34.04
C PRO A 126 8.19 -1.63 -34.66
#